data_AF-A0A3D1GCS1-F1
#
_entry.id   AF-A0A3D1GCS1-F1
#
_cell.length_a   1.000
_cell.length_b   1.000
_cell.length_c   1.000
_cell.angle_alpha   90.00
_cell.angle_beta   90.00
_cell.angle_gamma   90.00
#
_symmetry.space_group_name_H-M   'P 1'
#
loop_
_entity.id
_entity.type
_entity.pdbx_description
1 polymer ?
#
loop_
_entity_poly.entity_id
_entity_poly.type
_entity_poly.pdbx_seq_one_letter_code
_entity_poly.pdbx_strand_id
1 'polypeptide(L)'
;MRLLFFIRKLPDSGTAIIVMHLLIAFLAIFLLPQTTLEKEIPRPTPLPDILEFVDEDANSARFTDVEQKTIHTLKAEYKSAIDSSLATIREQDLKLRDLSKQNAPLDEIEAFNKLVIKERIHLSTLKLKFRDDLIGIIGDAKWNSIAQQYDEVHPYELGIVVERISPIPNYMIVVYYIEGLELTDDQKQEIDHWNEEGHYKAMLMLSAMAEKEQEIRTLALENAPKADVIKAVKALEMMRHKLLITKTDCRDYIKDKVLTAGQWDLMIAEMDQ
;
A
#
# COMPACT_ATOMS: atom_id res chain seq x y z
N MET A 1 0.54 18.50 23.59
CA MET A 1 1.68 18.49 24.54
C MET A 1 2.07 17.09 25.07
N ARG A 2 1.53 15.97 24.53
CA ARG A 2 1.84 14.59 24.95
C ARG A 2 2.89 13.86 24.10
N LEU A 3 3.20 14.34 22.89
CA LEU A 3 4.24 13.75 22.01
C LEU A 3 5.65 13.78 22.63
N LEU A 4 5.93 14.78 23.48
CA LEU A 4 7.23 14.94 24.17
C LEU A 4 7.49 13.86 25.24
N PHE A 5 6.46 13.15 25.71
CA PHE A 5 6.64 12.11 26.73
C PHE A 5 7.16 10.79 26.14
N PHE A 6 6.89 10.51 24.86
CA PHE A 6 7.33 9.28 24.19
C PHE A 6 8.82 9.30 23.82
N ILE A 7 9.38 10.47 23.52
CA ILE A 7 10.79 10.62 23.11
C ILE A 7 11.77 10.24 24.24
N ARG A 8 11.33 10.29 25.51
CA ARG A 8 12.19 10.06 26.69
C ARG A 8 12.57 8.60 26.97
N LYS A 9 12.04 7.61 26.23
CA LYS A 9 12.27 6.18 26.50
C LYS A 9 12.95 5.41 25.36
N LEU A 10 13.42 6.07 24.31
CA LEU A 10 14.10 5.36 23.21
C LEU A 10 15.56 5.06 23.57
N PRO A 11 16.04 3.82 23.35
CA PRO A 11 17.42 3.44 23.62
C PRO A 11 18.31 4.02 22.51
N ASP A 12 19.25 4.87 22.91
CA ASP A 12 20.19 5.63 22.09
C ASP A 12 19.64 6.68 21.12
N SER A 13 20.42 7.76 21.01
CA SER A 13 20.11 8.96 20.23
C SER A 13 19.94 8.69 18.73
N GLY A 14 20.61 7.66 18.19
CA GLY A 14 20.45 7.24 16.81
C GLY A 14 19.04 6.71 16.51
N THR A 15 18.51 5.84 17.38
CA THR A 15 17.17 5.27 17.26
C THR A 15 16.10 6.34 17.44
N ALA A 16 16.32 7.29 18.35
CA ALA A 16 15.41 8.41 18.56
C ALA A 16 15.29 9.34 17.33
N ILE A 17 16.41 9.59 16.65
CA ILE A 17 16.42 10.41 15.42
C ILE A 17 15.66 9.71 14.30
N ILE A 18 15.90 8.40 14.09
CA ILE A 18 15.19 7.61 13.07
C ILE A 18 13.69 7.59 13.34
N VAL A 19 13.28 7.30 14.58
CA VAL A 19 11.87 7.29 14.98
C VAL A 19 11.23 8.66 14.81
N MET A 20 11.95 9.75 15.11
CA MET A 20 11.43 11.11 14.94
C MET A 20 11.27 11.50 13.47
N HIS A 21 12.19 11.11 12.59
CA HIS A 21 12.06 11.37 11.15
C HIS A 21 10.94 10.53 10.53
N LEU A 22 10.79 9.28 10.96
CA LEU A 22 9.65 8.45 10.59
C LEU A 22 8.34 9.08 11.08
N LEU A 23 8.27 9.57 12.31
CA LEU A 23 7.10 10.26 12.86
C LEU A 23 6.75 11.56 12.12
N ILE A 24 7.74 12.36 11.72
CA ILE A 24 7.52 13.62 11.01
C ILE A 24 7.07 13.36 9.57
N ALA A 25 7.72 12.44 8.85
CA ALA A 25 7.30 12.03 7.52
C ALA A 25 5.89 11.41 7.55
N PHE A 26 5.60 10.63 8.58
CA PHE A 26 4.30 10.00 8.78
C PHE A 26 3.21 11.01 9.16
N LEU A 27 3.48 11.96 10.07
CA LEU A 27 2.55 13.05 10.37
C LEU A 27 2.24 13.86 9.11
N ALA A 28 3.23 14.12 8.24
CA ALA A 28 2.98 14.79 6.96
C ALA A 28 2.07 13.97 6.03
N ILE A 29 2.23 12.65 5.96
CA ILE A 29 1.37 11.77 5.15
C ILE A 29 -0.06 11.70 5.69
N PHE A 30 -0.24 11.73 7.00
CA PHE A 30 -1.56 11.68 7.64
C PHE A 30 -2.30 13.01 7.73
N LEU A 31 -1.57 14.13 7.59
CA LEU A 31 -2.13 15.49 7.60
C LEU A 31 -2.39 16.04 6.19
N LEU A 32 -1.93 15.35 5.14
CA LEU A 32 -2.27 15.73 3.78
C LEU A 32 -3.74 15.37 3.50
N PRO A 33 -4.59 16.33 3.10
CA PRO A 33 -5.96 16.03 2.70
C PRO A 33 -5.93 15.05 1.53
N GLN A 34 -6.56 13.87 1.72
CA GLN A 34 -6.61 12.80 0.71
C GLN A 34 -7.17 13.29 -0.64
N THR A 35 -7.89 14.42 -0.65
CA THR A 35 -8.55 15.02 -1.81
C THR A 35 -7.61 15.61 -2.86
N THR A 36 -6.30 15.78 -2.58
CA THR A 36 -5.34 16.30 -3.59
C THR A 36 -4.49 15.23 -4.28
N LEU A 37 -4.52 13.99 -3.77
CA LEU A 37 -3.73 12.86 -4.27
C LEU A 37 -4.56 11.81 -5.05
N GLU A 38 -5.84 12.07 -5.30
CA GLU A 38 -6.73 11.18 -6.07
C GLU A 38 -6.34 10.98 -7.56
N LYS A 39 -5.32 11.68 -8.08
CA LYS A 39 -4.97 11.56 -9.50
C LYS A 39 -4.11 10.35 -9.86
N GLU A 40 -3.40 9.75 -8.91
CA GLU A 40 -2.67 8.50 -9.18
C GLU A 40 -2.98 7.48 -8.08
N ILE A 41 -3.89 6.56 -8.40
CA ILE A 41 -4.12 5.38 -7.55
C ILE A 41 -2.78 4.68 -7.36
N PRO A 42 -2.29 4.55 -6.12
CA PRO A 42 -0.93 4.10 -5.90
C PRO A 42 -0.78 2.63 -6.29
N ARG A 43 0.37 2.28 -6.89
CA ARG A 43 0.62 0.95 -7.54
C ARG A 43 0.22 -0.26 -6.68
N PRO A 44 -0.70 -1.15 -7.06
CA PRO A 44 -1.24 -2.18 -6.17
C PRO A 44 -0.26 -3.29 -5.72
N THR A 45 0.97 -3.31 -6.25
CA THR A 45 2.02 -4.29 -5.94
C THR A 45 3.35 -3.60 -5.65
N PRO A 46 4.15 -4.11 -4.69
CA PRO A 46 5.50 -3.62 -4.41
C PRO A 46 6.54 -4.02 -5.48
N LEU A 47 6.15 -4.83 -6.47
CA LEU A 47 7.07 -5.24 -7.52
C LEU A 47 7.39 -4.09 -8.49
N PRO A 48 8.66 -3.98 -8.92
CA PRO A 48 9.10 -3.07 -9.97
C PRO A 48 8.23 -3.17 -11.23
N ASP A 49 8.03 -2.04 -11.90
CA ASP A 49 7.28 -1.98 -13.16
C ASP A 49 8.21 -2.07 -14.37
N ILE A 50 8.99 -3.16 -14.40
CA ILE A 50 10.01 -3.39 -15.43
C ILE A 50 9.42 -3.39 -16.84
N LEU A 51 8.17 -3.86 -17.00
CA LEU A 51 7.52 -3.94 -18.30
C LEU A 51 7.47 -2.59 -19.01
N GLU A 52 7.14 -1.52 -18.30
CA GLU A 52 7.10 -0.18 -18.89
C GLU A 52 8.52 0.43 -18.96
N PHE A 53 9.34 0.19 -17.93
CA PHE A 53 10.69 0.76 -17.85
C PHE A 53 11.63 0.36 -19.00
N VAL A 54 11.57 -0.89 -19.48
CA VAL A 54 12.49 -1.38 -20.53
C VAL A 54 12.28 -0.76 -21.90
N ASP A 55 11.19 -0.02 -22.10
CA ASP A 55 10.80 0.58 -23.37
C ASP A 55 11.02 2.11 -23.39
N GLU A 56 11.44 2.68 -22.27
CA GLU A 56 11.86 4.08 -22.21
C GLU A 56 13.11 4.28 -23.08
N ASP A 57 13.16 5.36 -23.86
CA ASP A 57 14.19 5.63 -24.89
C ASP A 57 15.64 5.50 -24.38
N ALA A 58 15.87 5.75 -23.08
CA ALA A 58 17.19 5.61 -22.45
C ALA A 58 17.67 4.14 -22.32
N ASN A 59 16.74 3.18 -22.31
CA ASN A 59 17.01 1.76 -22.13
C ASN A 59 17.02 1.00 -23.46
N SER A 60 16.24 1.43 -24.44
CA SER A 60 16.13 0.76 -25.74
C SER A 60 17.48 0.71 -26.49
N ALA A 61 18.30 1.76 -26.38
CA ALA A 61 19.63 1.84 -27.00
C ALA A 61 20.64 0.78 -26.51
N ARG A 62 20.34 0.03 -25.44
CA ARG A 62 21.18 -1.03 -24.87
C ARG A 62 20.91 -2.41 -25.46
N PHE A 63 19.84 -2.54 -26.23
CA PHE A 63 19.41 -3.78 -26.85
C PHE A 63 19.78 -3.80 -28.33
N THR A 64 20.16 -4.98 -28.83
CA THR A 64 20.25 -5.24 -30.26
C THR A 64 18.86 -5.18 -30.90
N ASP A 65 18.77 -4.95 -32.21
CA ASP A 65 17.49 -4.94 -32.93
C ASP A 65 16.67 -6.23 -32.71
N VAL A 66 17.35 -7.37 -32.60
CA VAL A 66 16.72 -8.67 -32.34
C VAL A 66 16.14 -8.73 -30.92
N GLU A 67 16.89 -8.26 -29.92
CA GLU A 67 16.41 -8.17 -28.54
C GLU A 67 15.22 -7.21 -28.43
N GLN A 68 15.32 -6.00 -29.02
CA GLN A 68 14.23 -5.02 -29.00
C GLN A 68 12.93 -5.58 -29.57
N LYS A 69 13.00 -6.21 -30.75
CA LYS A 69 11.83 -6.83 -31.38
C LYS A 69 11.24 -7.94 -30.51
N THR A 70 12.08 -8.74 -29.88
CA THR A 70 11.67 -9.84 -29.00
C THR A 70 11.03 -9.31 -27.72
N ILE A 71 11.63 -8.29 -27.10
CA ILE A 71 11.11 -7.61 -25.90
C ILE A 71 9.77 -6.95 -26.21
N HIS A 72 9.62 -6.28 -27.35
CA HIS A 72 8.34 -5.68 -27.74
C HIS A 72 7.22 -6.74 -27.90
N THR A 73 7.55 -7.88 -28.49
CA THR A 73 6.62 -9.01 -28.60
C THR A 73 6.26 -9.55 -27.22
N LEU A 74 7.25 -9.76 -26.35
CA LEU A 74 7.06 -10.20 -24.96
C LEU A 74 6.18 -9.21 -24.19
N LYS A 75 6.41 -7.90 -24.29
CA LYS A 75 5.58 -6.87 -23.66
C LYS A 75 4.12 -7.01 -24.09
N ALA A 76 3.86 -7.15 -25.39
CA ALA A 76 2.50 -7.27 -25.92
C ALA A 76 1.77 -8.50 -25.36
N GLU A 77 2.48 -9.62 -25.17
CA GLU A 77 1.92 -10.85 -24.58
C GLU A 77 1.49 -10.66 -23.11
N TYR A 78 2.26 -9.90 -22.33
CA TYR A 78 2.02 -9.72 -20.89
C TYR A 78 1.13 -8.52 -20.55
N LYS A 79 1.20 -7.45 -21.34
CA LYS A 79 0.59 -6.16 -21.02
C LYS A 79 -0.90 -6.29 -20.76
N SER A 80 -1.65 -6.97 -21.64
CA SER A 80 -3.10 -7.13 -21.47
C SER A 80 -3.47 -7.86 -20.17
N ALA A 81 -2.70 -8.87 -19.76
CA ALA A 81 -2.99 -9.62 -18.54
C ALA A 81 -2.65 -8.81 -17.27
N ILE A 82 -1.53 -8.08 -17.30
CA ILE A 82 -1.13 -7.19 -16.21
C ILE A 82 -2.13 -6.04 -16.06
N ASP A 83 -2.49 -5.36 -17.15
CA ASP A 83 -3.44 -4.24 -17.15
C ASP A 83 -4.82 -4.71 -16.68
N SER A 84 -5.27 -5.90 -17.11
CA SER A 84 -6.51 -6.50 -16.61
C SER A 84 -6.45 -6.76 -15.11
N SER A 85 -5.36 -7.35 -14.60
CA SER A 85 -5.21 -7.65 -13.17
C SER A 85 -5.19 -6.36 -12.34
N LEU A 86 -4.51 -5.32 -12.83
CA LEU A 86 -4.48 -3.99 -12.21
C LEU A 86 -5.88 -3.37 -12.15
N ALA A 87 -6.65 -3.44 -13.24
CA ALA A 87 -8.02 -2.94 -13.28
C ALA A 87 -8.93 -3.69 -12.29
N THR A 88 -8.82 -5.02 -12.24
CA THR A 88 -9.58 -5.86 -11.30
C THR A 88 -9.24 -5.51 -9.85
N ILE A 89 -7.96 -5.35 -9.49
CA ILE A 89 -7.58 -4.95 -8.12
C ILE A 89 -8.17 -3.58 -7.78
N ARG A 90 -8.11 -2.61 -8.70
CA ARG A 90 -8.67 -1.27 -8.47
C ARG A 90 -10.18 -1.31 -8.24
N GLU A 91 -10.92 -1.99 -9.11
CA GLU A 91 -12.36 -2.17 -8.96
C GLU A 91 -12.71 -2.82 -7.62
N GLN A 92 -11.95 -3.84 -7.24
CA GLN A 92 -12.16 -4.53 -5.99
C GLN A 92 -11.80 -3.67 -4.75
N ASP A 93 -10.70 -2.93 -4.80
CA ASP A 93 -10.32 -2.01 -3.72
C ASP A 93 -11.38 -0.91 -3.53
N LEU A 94 -11.95 -0.37 -4.61
CA LEU A 94 -13.10 0.54 -4.55
C LEU A 94 -14.32 -0.13 -3.91
N LYS A 95 -14.63 -1.37 -4.32
CA LYS A 95 -15.75 -2.11 -3.73
C LYS A 95 -15.56 -2.39 -2.24
N LEU A 96 -14.33 -2.65 -1.77
CA LEU A 96 -14.03 -2.79 -0.34
C LEU A 96 -14.25 -1.48 0.41
N ARG A 97 -13.87 -0.34 -0.17
CA ARG A 97 -14.15 0.99 0.39
C ARG A 97 -15.65 1.21 0.52
N ASP A 98 -16.43 0.87 -0.50
CA ASP A 98 -17.88 1.02 -0.50
C ASP A 98 -18.57 0.12 0.52
N LEU A 99 -18.20 -1.17 0.56
CA LEU A 99 -18.70 -2.11 1.56
C LEU A 99 -18.39 -1.62 2.98
N SER A 100 -17.20 -1.05 3.17
CA SER A 100 -16.83 -0.45 4.45
C SER A 100 -17.79 0.68 4.82
N LYS A 101 -18.00 1.65 3.92
CA LYS A 101 -18.90 2.80 4.13
C LYS A 101 -20.35 2.38 4.37
N GLN A 102 -20.83 1.35 3.68
CA GLN A 102 -22.17 0.78 3.81
C GLN A 102 -22.35 -0.05 5.10
N ASN A 103 -21.34 -0.08 5.96
CA ASN A 103 -21.33 -0.88 7.18
C ASN A 103 -21.60 -2.38 6.92
N ALA A 104 -21.06 -2.91 5.81
CA ALA A 104 -21.12 -4.33 5.53
C ALA A 104 -20.44 -5.13 6.67
N PRO A 105 -20.96 -6.33 7.00
CA PRO A 105 -20.40 -7.16 8.05
C PRO A 105 -18.98 -7.63 7.69
N LEU A 106 -18.18 -7.93 8.72
CA LEU A 106 -16.76 -8.29 8.55
C LEU A 106 -16.57 -9.51 7.64
N ASP A 107 -17.43 -10.52 7.73
CA ASP A 107 -17.34 -11.74 6.92
C ASP A 107 -17.51 -11.45 5.41
N GLU A 108 -18.39 -10.51 5.04
CA GLU A 108 -18.54 -10.03 3.67
C GLU A 108 -17.28 -9.29 3.19
N ILE A 109 -16.75 -8.37 4.00
CA ILE A 109 -15.51 -7.64 3.71
C ILE A 109 -14.33 -8.61 3.55
N GLU A 110 -14.21 -9.59 4.43
CA GLU A 110 -13.16 -10.60 4.36
C GLU A 110 -13.28 -11.50 3.13
N ALA A 111 -14.50 -11.93 2.79
CA ALA A 111 -14.76 -12.73 1.60
C ALA A 111 -14.29 -12.01 0.34
N PHE A 112 -14.58 -10.71 0.26
CA PHE A 112 -14.17 -9.89 -0.86
C PHE A 112 -12.65 -9.61 -0.85
N ASN A 113 -12.05 -9.34 0.32
CA ASN A 113 -10.61 -9.15 0.46
C ASN A 113 -9.78 -10.38 0.04
N LYS A 114 -10.31 -11.60 0.22
CA LYS A 114 -9.67 -12.83 -0.28
C LYS A 114 -9.54 -12.83 -1.82
N LEU A 115 -10.48 -12.21 -2.54
CA LEU A 115 -10.39 -12.04 -4.00
C LEU A 115 -9.26 -11.08 -4.37
N VAL A 116 -9.14 -9.96 -3.66
CA VAL A 116 -8.07 -8.97 -3.85
C VAL A 116 -6.69 -9.59 -3.63
N ILE A 117 -6.53 -10.33 -2.52
CA ILE A 117 -5.27 -11.01 -2.20
C ILE A 117 -4.89 -12.00 -3.30
N LYS A 118 -5.85 -12.79 -3.79
CA LYS A 118 -5.63 -13.73 -4.88
C LYS A 118 -5.16 -13.00 -6.14
N GLU A 119 -5.79 -11.90 -6.49
CA GLU A 119 -5.46 -11.11 -7.68
C GLU A 119 -4.09 -10.42 -7.56
N ARG A 120 -3.74 -9.88 -6.39
CA ARG A 120 -2.41 -9.29 -6.14
C ARG A 120 -1.29 -10.33 -6.24
N ILE A 121 -1.53 -11.56 -5.76
CA ILE A 121 -0.59 -12.68 -5.94
C ILE A 121 -0.50 -13.09 -7.42
N HIS A 122 -1.62 -13.09 -8.15
CA HIS A 122 -1.65 -13.37 -9.59
C HIS A 122 -0.85 -12.34 -10.38
N LEU A 123 -1.13 -11.04 -10.19
CA LEU A 123 -0.37 -9.94 -10.77
C LEU A 123 1.12 -10.06 -10.48
N SER A 124 1.48 -10.37 -9.22
CA SER A 124 2.88 -10.55 -8.84
C SER A 124 3.53 -11.74 -9.55
N THR A 125 2.78 -12.81 -9.77
CA THR A 125 3.23 -13.97 -10.54
C THR A 125 3.45 -13.64 -12.02
N LEU A 126 2.60 -12.82 -12.63
CA LEU A 126 2.74 -12.35 -14.01
C LEU A 126 3.99 -11.47 -14.16
N LYS A 127 4.16 -10.47 -13.27
CA LYS A 127 5.33 -9.57 -13.30
C LYS A 127 6.65 -10.32 -13.16
N LEU A 128 6.72 -11.31 -12.26
CA LEU A 128 7.93 -12.13 -12.10
C LEU A 128 8.17 -13.04 -13.30
N LYS A 129 7.12 -13.57 -13.94
CA LYS A 129 7.28 -14.37 -15.16
C LYS A 129 7.81 -13.51 -16.32
N PHE A 130 7.29 -12.29 -16.48
CA PHE A 130 7.83 -11.32 -17.44
C PHE A 130 9.30 -11.01 -17.17
N ARG A 131 9.67 -10.76 -15.91
CA ARG A 131 11.08 -10.57 -15.51
C ARG A 131 11.94 -11.76 -15.94
N ASP A 132 11.55 -12.98 -15.57
CA ASP A 132 12.33 -14.19 -15.84
C ASP A 132 12.50 -14.42 -17.36
N ASP A 133 11.43 -14.23 -18.14
CA ASP A 133 11.46 -14.34 -19.61
C ASP A 133 12.35 -13.25 -20.24
N LEU A 134 12.28 -12.01 -19.74
CA LEU A 134 13.15 -10.91 -20.15
C LEU A 134 14.62 -11.24 -19.89
N ILE A 135 14.96 -11.74 -18.71
CA ILE A 135 16.32 -12.17 -18.36
C ILE A 135 16.80 -13.26 -19.31
N GLY A 136 15.92 -14.20 -19.69
CA GLY A 136 16.23 -15.22 -20.70
C GLY A 136 16.60 -14.65 -22.09
N ILE A 137 16.11 -13.47 -22.44
CA ILE A 137 16.42 -12.77 -23.70
C ILE A 137 17.75 -12.01 -23.59
N ILE A 138 17.94 -11.24 -22.51
CA ILE A 138 19.03 -10.24 -22.41
C ILE A 138 20.24 -10.73 -21.61
N GLY A 139 20.09 -11.80 -20.82
CA GLY A 139 21.09 -12.33 -19.90
C GLY A 139 21.28 -11.52 -18.61
N ASP A 140 21.90 -12.15 -17.61
CA ASP A 140 22.05 -11.60 -16.26
C ASP A 140 22.83 -10.27 -16.22
N ALA A 141 23.85 -10.12 -17.06
CA ALA A 141 24.68 -8.91 -17.07
C ALA A 141 23.87 -7.66 -17.46
N LYS A 142 23.01 -7.76 -18.49
CA LYS A 142 22.13 -6.66 -18.90
C LYS A 142 21.02 -6.44 -17.89
N TRP A 143 20.45 -7.52 -17.33
CA TRP A 143 19.47 -7.43 -16.26
C TRP A 143 19.97 -6.61 -15.08
N ASN A 144 21.17 -6.92 -14.56
CA ASN A 144 21.73 -6.22 -13.40
C ASN A 144 21.88 -4.71 -13.67
N SER A 145 22.26 -4.34 -14.90
CA SER A 145 22.35 -2.94 -15.30
C SER A 145 20.99 -2.23 -15.36
N ILE A 146 19.95 -2.92 -15.87
CA ILE A 146 18.57 -2.40 -15.89
C ILE A 146 18.01 -2.27 -14.48
N ALA A 147 18.21 -3.30 -13.64
CA ALA A 147 17.73 -3.32 -12.26
C ALA A 147 18.34 -2.19 -11.43
N GLN A 148 19.66 -1.95 -11.57
CA GLN A 148 20.34 -0.82 -10.94
C GLN A 148 19.75 0.52 -11.40
N GLN A 149 19.59 0.72 -12.70
CA GLN A 149 19.06 1.97 -13.22
C GLN A 149 17.60 2.19 -12.81
N TYR A 150 16.79 1.13 -12.77
CA TYR A 150 15.43 1.20 -12.24
C TYR A 150 15.46 1.67 -10.78
N ASP A 151 16.41 1.17 -9.97
CA ASP A 151 16.56 1.56 -8.57
C ASP A 151 16.94 3.03 -8.40
N GLU A 152 17.82 3.54 -9.27
CA GLU A 152 18.24 4.93 -9.30
C GLU A 152 17.11 5.89 -9.72
N VAL A 153 16.29 5.50 -10.72
CA VAL A 153 15.18 6.33 -11.24
C VAL A 153 13.92 6.23 -10.37
N HIS A 154 13.71 5.09 -9.72
CA HIS A 154 12.56 4.81 -8.87
C HIS A 154 13.01 4.33 -7.49
N PRO A 155 13.66 5.21 -6.70
CA PRO A 155 14.09 4.87 -5.36
C PRO A 155 12.90 4.42 -4.51
N TYR A 156 13.17 3.52 -3.57
CA TYR A 156 12.13 3.10 -2.64
C TYR A 156 11.77 4.24 -1.69
N GLU A 157 10.51 4.69 -1.74
CA GLU A 157 9.99 5.77 -0.90
C GLU A 157 8.89 5.26 0.03
N LEU A 158 9.11 5.41 1.34
CA LEU A 158 8.17 4.94 2.37
C LEU A 158 6.78 5.58 2.26
N GLY A 159 6.68 6.84 1.83
CA GLY A 159 5.40 7.55 1.76
C GLY A 159 4.39 6.91 0.81
N ILE A 160 4.88 6.40 -0.32
CA ILE A 160 4.04 5.76 -1.33
C ILE A 160 3.48 4.40 -0.83
N VAL A 161 4.13 3.78 0.16
CA VAL A 161 3.70 2.50 0.76
C VAL A 161 2.40 2.71 1.53
N VAL A 162 2.34 3.74 2.37
CA VAL A 162 1.22 3.98 3.30
C VAL A 162 -0.12 4.12 2.55
N GLU A 163 -0.10 4.73 1.37
CA GLU A 163 -1.28 4.96 0.54
C GLU A 163 -1.85 3.66 -0.08
N ARG A 164 -1.03 2.61 -0.23
CA ARG A 164 -1.40 1.33 -0.87
C ARG A 164 -1.84 0.24 0.07
N ILE A 165 -1.61 0.45 1.36
CA ILE A 165 -1.61 -0.62 2.35
C ILE A 165 -3.05 -1.14 2.63
N SER A 166 -4.07 -0.30 2.56
CA SER A 166 -5.46 -0.75 2.73
C SER A 166 -6.47 0.21 2.12
N PRO A 167 -7.47 -0.30 1.36
CA PRO A 167 -8.51 0.52 0.72
C PRO A 167 -9.58 1.02 1.70
N ILE A 168 -9.62 0.50 2.93
CA ILE A 168 -10.58 0.94 3.94
C ILE A 168 -10.10 2.28 4.54
N PRO A 169 -11.00 3.27 4.68
CA PRO A 169 -10.67 4.54 5.32
C PRO A 169 -10.17 4.36 6.76
N ASN A 170 -9.32 5.28 7.22
CA ASN A 170 -8.95 5.31 8.63
C ASN A 170 -9.99 6.09 9.43
N TYR A 171 -11.10 5.44 9.81
CA TYR A 171 -12.22 6.08 10.52
C TYR A 171 -11.80 6.78 11.82
N MET A 172 -10.78 6.28 12.52
CA MET A 172 -10.24 6.92 13.73
C MET A 172 -9.64 8.30 13.48
N ILE A 173 -9.24 8.58 12.25
CA ILE A 173 -8.62 9.85 11.86
C ILE A 173 -9.63 10.69 11.10
N VAL A 174 -10.34 10.10 10.14
CA VAL A 174 -11.33 10.79 9.30
C VAL A 174 -12.36 11.54 10.14
N VAL A 175 -12.82 10.95 11.26
CA VAL A 175 -13.81 11.56 12.17
C VAL A 175 -13.41 12.95 12.70
N TYR A 176 -12.11 13.30 12.72
CA TYR A 176 -11.66 14.62 13.16
C TYR A 176 -11.65 15.69 12.05
N TYR A 177 -11.82 15.30 10.79
CA TYR A 177 -11.66 16.19 9.63
C TYR A 177 -12.94 16.38 8.81
N ILE A 178 -14.05 15.77 9.21
CA ILE A 178 -15.34 15.98 8.55
C ILE A 178 -15.88 17.36 8.88
N GLU A 179 -16.16 18.15 7.84
CA GLU A 179 -16.76 19.46 7.99
C GLU A 179 -18.15 19.36 8.66
N GLY A 180 -18.40 20.21 9.66
CA GLY A 180 -19.66 20.23 10.40
C GLY A 180 -19.84 19.08 11.40
N LEU A 181 -18.91 18.12 11.48
CA LEU A 181 -18.95 17.06 12.48
C LEU A 181 -18.39 17.55 13.83
N GLU A 182 -19.28 18.00 14.70
CA GLU A 182 -18.90 18.41 16.05
C GLU A 182 -18.84 17.21 17.01
N LEU A 183 -17.63 16.90 17.51
CA LEU A 183 -17.41 15.87 18.53
C LEU A 183 -17.45 16.49 19.93
N THR A 184 -18.17 15.86 20.85
CA THR A 184 -18.12 16.21 22.28
C THR A 184 -16.76 15.84 22.88
N ASP A 185 -16.45 16.39 24.05
CA ASP A 185 -15.20 16.06 24.75
C ASP A 185 -15.16 14.58 25.17
N ASP A 186 -16.30 14.03 25.59
CA ASP A 186 -16.44 12.59 25.89
C ASP A 186 -16.16 11.72 24.64
N GLN A 187 -16.71 12.10 23.49
CA GLN A 187 -16.47 11.38 22.22
C GLN A 187 -14.99 11.42 21.84
N LYS A 188 -14.32 12.57 21.95
CA LYS A 188 -12.88 12.70 21.68
C LYS A 188 -12.06 11.83 22.63
N GLN A 189 -12.44 11.78 23.90
CA GLN A 189 -11.76 10.97 24.90
C GLN A 189 -11.91 9.46 24.61
N GLU A 190 -13.09 8.99 24.19
CA GLU A 190 -13.31 7.61 23.76
C GLU A 190 -12.43 7.24 22.55
N ILE A 191 -12.39 8.12 21.54
CA ILE A 191 -11.54 7.93 20.34
C ILE A 191 -10.06 7.89 20.73
N ASP A 192 -9.60 8.82 21.58
CA ASP A 192 -8.22 8.87 22.07
C ASP A 192 -7.86 7.60 22.85
N HIS A 193 -8.77 7.11 23.70
CA HIS A 193 -8.55 5.89 24.48
C HIS A 193 -8.42 4.65 23.59
N TRP A 194 -9.33 4.47 22.62
CA TRP A 194 -9.23 3.39 21.64
C TRP A 194 -7.94 3.47 20.81
N ASN A 195 -7.54 4.69 20.44
CA ASN A 195 -6.30 4.94 19.73
C ASN A 195 -5.06 4.60 20.57
N GLU A 196 -5.02 4.90 21.88
CA GLU A 196 -3.84 4.63 22.71
C GLU A 196 -3.46 3.14 22.70
N GLU A 197 -4.44 2.24 22.68
CA GLU A 197 -4.20 0.79 22.68
C GLU A 197 -3.89 0.22 21.28
N GLY A 198 -4.48 0.81 20.23
CA GLY A 198 -4.41 0.32 18.85
C GLY A 198 -3.35 1.00 17.99
N HIS A 199 -3.09 2.29 18.19
CA HIS A 199 -2.26 3.12 17.31
C HIS A 199 -0.83 2.63 17.24
N TYR A 200 -0.19 2.36 18.38
CA TYR A 200 1.19 1.86 18.39
C TYR A 200 1.32 0.52 17.64
N LYS A 201 0.36 -0.40 17.82
CA LYS A 201 0.35 -1.68 17.12
C LYS A 201 0.13 -1.50 15.62
N ALA A 202 -0.76 -0.59 15.22
CA ALA A 202 -0.98 -0.24 13.83
C ALA A 202 0.30 0.36 13.21
N MET A 203 0.98 1.28 13.91
CA MET A 203 2.25 1.86 13.48
C MET A 203 3.34 0.82 13.25
N LEU A 204 3.51 -0.12 14.19
CA LEU A 204 4.45 -1.22 14.03
C LEU A 204 4.11 -2.11 12.84
N MET A 205 2.81 -2.38 12.63
CA MET A 205 2.36 -3.16 11.49
C MET A 205 2.63 -2.44 10.16
N LEU A 206 2.35 -1.13 10.08
CA LEU A 206 2.65 -0.33 8.88
C LEU A 206 4.15 -0.31 8.57
N SER A 207 5.01 -0.16 9.60
CA SER A 207 6.47 -0.26 9.44
C SER A 207 6.88 -1.63 8.90
N ALA A 208 6.38 -2.71 9.50
CA ALA A 208 6.68 -4.07 9.06
C ALA A 208 6.20 -4.36 7.63
N MET A 209 5.07 -3.76 7.23
CA MET A 209 4.56 -3.86 5.86
C MET A 209 5.48 -3.11 4.88
N ALA A 210 5.95 -1.92 5.24
CA ALA A 210 6.91 -1.19 4.42
C ALA A 210 8.24 -1.92 4.30
N GLU A 211 8.78 -2.47 5.38
CA GLU A 211 9.99 -3.30 5.31
C GLU A 211 9.77 -4.51 4.38
N LYS A 212 8.58 -5.11 4.44
CA LYS A 212 8.23 -6.23 3.57
C LYS A 212 8.09 -5.83 2.10
N GLU A 213 7.51 -4.67 1.80
CA GLU A 213 7.46 -4.13 0.43
C GLU A 213 8.87 -3.89 -0.13
N GLN A 214 9.74 -3.30 0.69
CA GLN A 214 11.15 -3.10 0.34
C GLN A 214 11.84 -4.44 0.06
N GLU A 215 11.67 -5.44 0.92
CA GLU A 215 12.21 -6.79 0.72
C GLU A 215 11.74 -7.41 -0.60
N ILE A 216 10.43 -7.37 -0.89
CA ILE A 216 9.88 -7.90 -2.14
C ILE A 216 10.51 -7.21 -3.35
N ARG A 217 10.66 -5.89 -3.28
CA ARG A 217 11.27 -5.09 -4.34
C ARG A 217 12.74 -5.47 -4.55
N THR A 218 13.52 -5.56 -3.47
CA THR A 218 14.94 -5.96 -3.51
C THR A 218 15.09 -7.35 -4.09
N LEU A 219 14.35 -8.34 -3.58
CA LEU A 219 14.37 -9.71 -4.10
C LEU A 219 14.02 -9.76 -5.60
N ALA A 220 13.07 -8.93 -6.05
CA ALA A 220 12.69 -8.87 -7.45
C ALA A 220 13.83 -8.35 -8.34
N LEU A 221 14.49 -7.25 -7.93
CA LEU A 221 15.61 -6.63 -8.65
C LEU A 221 16.89 -7.48 -8.63
N GLU A 222 17.17 -8.17 -7.53
CA GLU A 222 18.33 -9.06 -7.37
C GLU A 222 18.16 -10.42 -8.08
N ASN A 223 17.14 -10.56 -8.92
CA ASN A 223 16.81 -11.82 -9.61
C ASN A 223 16.66 -13.02 -8.64
N ALA A 224 16.11 -12.79 -7.45
CA ALA A 224 15.85 -13.88 -6.52
C ALA A 224 14.85 -14.88 -7.11
N PRO A 225 14.88 -16.15 -6.68
CA PRO A 225 13.95 -17.17 -7.15
C PRO A 225 12.49 -16.73 -6.97
N LYS A 226 11.68 -16.92 -8.01
CA LYS A 226 10.25 -16.56 -8.00
C LYS A 226 9.50 -17.07 -6.76
N ALA A 227 9.82 -18.27 -6.29
CA ALA A 227 9.20 -18.87 -5.11
C ALA A 227 9.43 -18.03 -3.83
N ASP A 228 10.62 -17.45 -3.68
CA ASP A 228 10.98 -16.64 -2.51
C ASP A 228 10.28 -15.28 -2.55
N VAL A 229 10.24 -14.64 -3.71
CA VAL A 229 9.49 -13.39 -3.90
C VAL A 229 8.00 -13.59 -3.62
N ILE A 230 7.39 -14.66 -4.16
CA ILE A 230 5.97 -14.97 -3.94
C ILE A 230 5.69 -15.31 -2.46
N LYS A 231 6.63 -15.94 -1.76
CA LYS A 231 6.51 -16.17 -0.32
C LYS A 231 6.46 -14.84 0.45
N ALA A 232 7.33 -13.88 0.11
CA ALA A 232 7.32 -12.55 0.71
C ALA A 232 6.03 -11.78 0.39
N VAL A 233 5.54 -11.83 -0.87
CA VAL A 233 4.25 -11.25 -1.28
C VAL A 233 3.09 -11.82 -0.45
N LYS A 234 3.01 -13.14 -0.28
CA LYS A 234 1.96 -13.77 0.55
C LYS A 234 2.02 -13.29 2.00
N ALA A 235 3.22 -13.13 2.56
CA ALA A 235 3.39 -12.60 3.91
C ALA A 235 2.88 -11.15 4.03
N LEU A 236 3.17 -10.29 3.04
CA LEU A 236 2.63 -8.93 2.97
C LEU A 236 1.10 -8.93 2.90
N GLU A 237 0.50 -9.75 2.05
CA GLU A 237 -0.96 -9.83 1.91
C GLU A 237 -1.65 -10.30 3.21
N MET A 238 -1.01 -11.19 3.98
CA MET A 238 -1.50 -11.53 5.31
C MET A 238 -1.48 -10.35 6.29
N MET A 239 -0.48 -9.46 6.19
CA MET A 239 -0.44 -8.24 7.00
C MET A 239 -1.53 -7.25 6.55
N ARG A 240 -1.72 -7.08 5.23
CA ARG A 240 -2.79 -6.25 4.65
C ARG A 240 -4.18 -6.72 5.11
N HIS A 241 -4.39 -8.03 5.15
CA HIS A 241 -5.62 -8.62 5.66
C HIS A 241 -5.86 -8.28 7.14
N LYS A 242 -4.84 -8.43 8.00
CA LYS A 242 -4.95 -8.08 9.43
C LYS A 242 -5.27 -6.60 9.62
N LEU A 243 -4.62 -5.73 8.86
CA LEU A 243 -4.93 -4.30 8.91
C LEU A 243 -6.37 -4.01 8.46
N LEU A 244 -6.85 -4.68 7.42
CA LEU A 244 -8.23 -4.54 6.97
C LEU A 244 -9.23 -4.92 8.08
N ILE A 245 -8.98 -6.01 8.81
CA ILE A 245 -9.80 -6.40 9.97
C ILE A 245 -9.76 -5.28 11.03
N THR A 246 -8.55 -4.84 11.42
CA THR A 246 -8.39 -3.76 12.41
C THR A 246 -9.11 -2.47 12.02
N LYS A 247 -9.04 -2.07 10.74
CA LYS A 247 -9.75 -0.87 10.27
C LYS A 247 -11.26 -1.05 10.27
N THR A 248 -11.74 -2.26 10.03
CA THR A 248 -13.17 -2.60 10.11
C THR A 248 -13.63 -2.55 11.58
N ASP A 249 -12.84 -3.08 12.52
CA ASP A 249 -13.14 -2.96 13.96
C ASP A 249 -13.18 -1.49 14.40
N CYS A 250 -12.25 -0.66 13.92
CA CYS A 250 -12.26 0.78 14.19
C CYS A 250 -13.50 1.47 13.62
N ARG A 251 -13.94 1.09 12.41
CA ARG A 251 -15.19 1.60 11.82
C ARG A 251 -16.36 1.28 12.75
N ASP A 252 -16.50 0.01 13.14
CA ASP A 252 -17.62 -0.48 13.94
C ASP A 252 -17.63 0.19 15.32
N TYR A 253 -16.46 0.38 15.94
CA TYR A 253 -16.34 1.14 17.19
C TYR A 253 -16.78 2.60 17.04
N ILE A 254 -16.29 3.31 16.03
CA ILE A 254 -16.68 4.70 15.78
C ILE A 254 -18.20 4.81 15.56
N LYS A 255 -18.78 3.91 14.77
CA LYS A 255 -20.20 3.92 14.45
C LYS A 255 -21.09 3.57 15.65
N ASP A 256 -20.75 2.51 16.37
CA ASP A 256 -21.67 1.89 17.33
C ASP A 256 -21.43 2.36 18.77
N LYS A 257 -20.27 2.98 19.07
CA LYS A 257 -19.89 3.41 20.42
C LYS A 257 -19.64 4.91 20.56
N VAL A 258 -19.11 5.55 19.52
CA VAL A 258 -18.68 6.94 19.62
C VAL A 258 -19.73 7.89 19.06
N LEU A 259 -20.08 7.71 17.78
CA LEU A 259 -20.95 8.64 17.08
C LEU A 259 -22.43 8.37 17.34
N THR A 260 -23.22 9.44 17.32
CA THR A 260 -24.67 9.31 17.13
C THR A 260 -24.98 8.92 15.69
N ALA A 261 -26.20 8.40 15.44
CA ALA A 261 -26.63 8.04 14.09
C ALA A 261 -26.52 9.22 13.11
N GLY A 262 -26.94 10.43 13.50
CA GLY A 262 -26.84 11.61 12.63
C GLY A 262 -25.40 12.05 12.34
N GLN A 263 -24.50 11.89 13.31
CA GLN A 263 -23.07 12.15 13.12
C GLN A 263 -22.43 11.12 12.18
N TRP A 264 -22.82 9.85 12.29
CA TRP A 264 -22.38 8.81 11.37
C TRP A 264 -22.84 9.07 9.94
N ASP A 265 -24.12 9.42 9.76
CA ASP A 265 -24.69 9.72 8.44
C ASP A 265 -23.98 10.91 7.78
N LEU A 266 -23.69 11.97 8.55
CA LEU A 266 -22.89 13.11 8.09
C LEU A 266 -21.48 12.69 7.66
N MET A 267 -20.79 11.90 8.50
CA MET A 267 -19.44 11.43 8.18
C MET A 267 -19.40 10.64 6.89
N ILE A 268 -20.33 9.71 6.66
CA ILE A 268 -20.37 8.91 5.43
C ILE A 268 -20.65 9.79 4.20
N ALA A 269 -21.58 10.74 4.29
CA ALA A 269 -21.91 11.63 3.18
C ALA A 269 -20.74 12.53 2.74
N GLU A 270 -19.92 13.00 3.69
CA GLU A 270 -18.76 13.86 3.42
C GLU A 270 -17.53 13.06 2.96
N MET A 271 -17.46 11.76 3.24
CA MET A 271 -16.37 10.89 2.75
C MET A 271 -16.45 10.54 1.25
N ASP A 272 -17.54 10.94 0.59
CA ASP A 272 -17.81 10.77 -0.85
C ASP A 272 -17.50 12.04 -1.67
N GLN A 273 -17.19 13.17 -1.01
CA GLN A 273 -16.88 14.47 -1.64
C GLN A 273 -15.35 14.68 -1.75
#